data_AF-A0A0F8VWP6-F1
#
_entry.id   AF-A0A0F8VWP6-F1
#
_cell.length_a   1.000
_cell.length_b   1.000
_cell.length_c   1.000
_cell.angle_alpha   90.00
_cell.angle_beta   90.00
_cell.angle_gamma   90.00
#
_symmetry.space_group_name_H-M   'P 1'
#
loop_
_entity.id
_entity.type
_entity.pdbx_description
1 polymer ?
#
loop_
_entity_poly.entity_id
_entity_poly.type
_entity_poly.pdbx_seq_one_letter_code
_entity_poly.pdbx_strand_id
1 'polypeptide(L)'
;MEGVVLERLERMARNMPVKKLSMHSCESEQGVIYFAYGPDTHGKIHGIWGYRDIGRTLEFKKGTSIKNVRQVLVNDAVGHIEQLIQKGLMSDVA
;
A
#
# COMPACT_ATOMS: atom_id res chain seq x y z
N MET A 1 12.41 4.00 -12.86
CA MET A 1 11.20 3.17 -12.60
C MET A 1 10.51 3.58 -11.31
N GLU A 2 11.23 3.77 -10.20
CA GLU A 2 10.66 4.21 -8.90
C GLU A 2 9.73 5.43 -8.99
N GLY A 3 10.12 6.47 -9.75
CA GLY A 3 9.29 7.67 -9.91
C GLY A 3 7.90 7.42 -10.51
N VAL A 4 7.76 6.44 -11.41
CA VAL A 4 6.48 6.12 -12.04
C VAL A 4 5.54 5.39 -11.09
N VAL A 5 6.09 4.50 -10.24
CA VAL A 5 5.30 3.74 -9.25
C VAL A 5 4.79 4.67 -8.16
N LEU A 6 5.65 5.56 -7.66
CA LEU A 6 5.27 6.58 -6.68
C LEU A 6 4.22 7.53 -7.26
N GLU A 7 4.39 8.04 -8.48
CA GLU A 7 3.38 8.87 -9.15
C GLU A 7 2.02 8.17 -9.30
N ARG A 8 2.02 6.87 -9.61
CA ARG A 8 0.78 6.09 -9.71
C ARG A 8 0.12 5.92 -8.36
N LEU A 9 0.90 5.60 -7.32
CA LEU A 9 0.37 5.53 -5.95
C LEU A 9 -0.20 6.89 -5.53
N GLU A 10 0.48 7.99 -5.81
CA GLU A 10 -0.01 9.35 -5.54
C GLU A 10 -1.31 9.67 -6.29
N ARG A 11 -1.45 9.24 -7.55
CA ARG A 11 -2.69 9.40 -8.32
C ARG A 11 -3.83 8.59 -7.71
N MET A 12 -3.57 7.35 -7.30
CA MET A 12 -4.58 6.50 -6.67
C MET A 12 -4.96 7.00 -5.27
N ALA A 13 -3.98 7.41 -4.47
CA ALA A 13 -4.18 7.92 -3.12
C ALA A 13 -5.00 9.23 -3.12
N ARG A 14 -4.82 10.09 -4.14
CA ARG A 14 -5.63 11.31 -4.33
C ARG A 14 -7.14 11.06 -4.44
N ASN A 15 -7.56 9.87 -4.83
CA ASN A 15 -8.98 9.50 -4.93
C ASN A 15 -9.53 8.85 -3.64
N MET A 16 -8.71 8.72 -2.60
CA MET A 16 -9.17 8.15 -1.33
C MET A 16 -10.06 9.14 -0.58
N PRO A 17 -11.09 8.66 0.14
CA PRO A 17 -12.03 9.50 0.89
C PRO A 17 -11.43 10.00 2.22
N VAL A 18 -10.22 10.55 2.18
CA VAL A 18 -9.44 10.94 3.37
C VAL A 18 -9.06 12.42 3.32
N LYS A 19 -8.98 13.06 4.49
CA LYS A 19 -8.63 14.49 4.57
C LYS A 19 -7.14 14.76 4.41
N LYS A 20 -6.31 13.84 4.91
CA LYS A 20 -4.84 13.92 4.89
C LYS A 20 -4.28 12.51 4.74
N LEU A 21 -3.26 12.38 3.91
CA LEU A 21 -2.52 11.14 3.69
C LEU A 21 -1.15 11.23 4.36
N SER A 22 -0.78 10.15 5.03
CA SER A 22 0.60 9.87 5.41
C SER A 22 1.17 8.88 4.41
N MET A 23 2.21 9.27 3.69
CA MET A 23 2.87 8.46 2.66
C MET A 23 4.23 7.98 3.16
N HIS A 24 4.55 6.73 2.83
CA HIS A 24 5.76 6.06 3.27
C HIS A 24 6.19 5.01 2.22
N SER A 25 7.41 4.50 2.39
CA SER A 25 7.90 3.33 1.68
C SER A 25 8.55 2.35 2.66
N CYS A 26 8.67 1.10 2.25
CA CYS A 26 9.54 0.11 2.88
C CYS A 26 10.23 -0.73 1.81
N GLU A 27 11.50 -1.06 2.04
CA GLU A 27 12.23 -2.05 1.24
C GLU A 27 11.86 -3.45 1.73
N SER A 28 11.59 -4.35 0.80
CA SER A 28 11.50 -5.79 1.02
C SER A 28 12.48 -6.51 0.09
N GLU A 29 12.64 -7.83 0.26
CA GLU A 29 13.43 -8.66 -0.65
C GLU A 29 12.93 -8.57 -2.10
N GLN A 30 11.62 -8.36 -2.25
CA GLN A 30 10.96 -8.18 -3.54
C GLN A 30 11.04 -6.72 -4.03
N GLY A 31 11.72 -5.79 -3.36
CA GLY A 31 11.87 -4.39 -3.79
C GLY A 31 11.08 -3.38 -2.96
N VAL A 32 10.88 -2.17 -3.51
CA VAL A 32 10.29 -1.06 -2.75
C VAL A 32 8.76 -1.08 -2.82
N ILE A 33 8.12 -1.23 -1.66
CA ILE A 33 6.68 -1.09 -1.50
C ILE A 33 6.39 0.33 -1.02
N TYR A 34 5.56 1.05 -1.76
CA TYR A 34 5.07 2.36 -1.37
C TYR A 34 3.68 2.22 -0.77
N PHE A 35 3.38 2.96 0.29
CA PHE A 35 2.06 2.92 0.90
C PHE A 35 1.64 4.27 1.46
N ALA A 36 0.33 4.50 1.47
CA ALA A 36 -0.29 5.69 2.01
C ALA A 36 -1.51 5.32 2.85
N TYR A 37 -1.80 6.09 3.89
CA TYR A 37 -3.02 5.91 4.67
C TYR A 37 -3.49 7.22 5.28
N GLY A 38 -4.78 7.30 5.61
CA GLY A 38 -5.36 8.48 6.23
C GLY A 38 -6.75 8.21 6.81
N PRO A 39 -7.19 8.99 7.81
CA PRO A 39 -8.55 8.89 8.33
C PRO A 39 -9.56 9.60 7.40
N ASP A 40 -10.75 9.02 7.29
CA ASP A 40 -11.93 9.67 6.72
C ASP A 40 -12.64 10.60 7.72
N THR A 41 -13.76 11.18 7.31
CA THR A 41 -14.59 12.06 8.15
C THR A 41 -15.22 11.37 9.36
N HIS A 42 -15.30 10.04 9.37
CA HIS A 42 -15.92 9.23 10.42
C HIS A 42 -14.88 8.57 11.35
N GLY A 43 -13.58 8.75 11.06
CA GLY A 43 -12.47 8.19 11.82
C GLY A 43 -12.12 6.75 11.44
N LYS A 44 -12.63 6.22 10.32
CA LYS A 44 -12.09 5.00 9.71
C LYS A 44 -10.80 5.35 9.00
N ILE A 45 -9.85 4.43 8.96
CA ILE A 45 -8.60 4.64 8.22
C ILE A 45 -8.71 3.91 6.90
N HIS A 46 -8.37 4.60 5.82
CA HIS A 46 -8.22 4.02 4.50
C HIS A 46 -6.73 3.95 4.20
N GLY A 47 -6.28 2.81 3.68
CA GLY A 47 -4.90 2.59 3.28
C GLY A 47 -4.82 2.12 1.84
N ILE A 48 -3.70 2.41 1.21
CA ILE A 48 -3.34 1.93 -0.12
C ILE A 48 -1.86 1.57 -0.11
N TRP A 49 -1.49 0.52 -0.81
CA TRP A 49 -0.11 0.22 -1.13
C TRP A 49 0.05 -0.05 -2.62
N GLY A 50 1.26 0.15 -3.11
CA GLY A 50 1.65 -0.06 -4.50
C GLY A 50 3.05 -0.64 -4.61
N TYR A 51 3.20 -1.56 -5.55
CA TYR A 51 4.44 -2.22 -5.91
C TYR A 51 4.44 -2.49 -7.41
N ARG A 52 5.42 -1.92 -8.14
CA ARG A 52 5.47 -1.95 -9.62
C ARG A 52 4.13 -1.53 -10.24
N ASP A 53 3.45 -2.46 -10.92
CA ASP A 53 2.17 -2.23 -11.62
C ASP A 53 0.94 -2.67 -10.81
N ILE A 54 1.13 -3.08 -9.56
CA ILE A 54 0.07 -3.59 -8.68
C ILE A 54 -0.17 -2.60 -7.54
N GLY A 55 -1.43 -2.43 -7.16
CA GLY A 55 -1.79 -1.72 -5.94
C GLY A 55 -3.11 -2.22 -5.40
N ARG A 56 -3.26 -2.16 -4.07
CA ARG A 56 -4.49 -2.57 -3.38
C ARG A 56 -4.84 -1.56 -2.30
N THR A 57 -6.15 -1.39 -2.11
CA THR A 57 -6.73 -0.54 -1.06
C THR A 57 -7.26 -1.41 0.07
N LEU A 58 -7.10 -0.94 1.31
CA LEU A 58 -7.61 -1.58 2.52
C LEU A 58 -8.42 -0.56 3.33
N GLU A 59 -9.56 -0.98 3.87
CA GLU A 59 -10.33 -0.22 4.85
C GLU A 59 -10.11 -0.80 6.25
N PHE A 60 -9.85 0.07 7.22
CA PHE A 60 -9.63 -0.28 8.61
C PHE A 60 -10.77 0.21 9.50
N LYS A 61 -11.12 -0.60 10.49
CA LYS A 61 -12.13 -0.24 11.50
C LYS A 61 -11.70 1.02 12.25
N LYS A 62 -12.68 1.81 12.69
CA LYS A 62 -12.46 2.97 13.55
C LYS A 62 -11.69 2.56 14.81
N GLY A 63 -10.70 3.35 15.19
CA GLY A 63 -9.85 3.09 16.37
C GLY A 63 -8.66 2.16 16.10
N THR A 64 -8.45 1.70 14.86
CA THR A 64 -7.22 0.95 14.52
C THR A 64 -6.00 1.86 14.70
N SER A 65 -4.97 1.38 15.41
CA SER A 65 -3.76 2.15 15.65
C SER A 65 -2.94 2.32 14.36
N ILE A 66 -2.25 3.45 14.21
CA ILE A 66 -1.39 3.71 13.04
C ILE A 66 -0.31 2.63 12.89
N LYS A 67 0.24 2.14 14.00
CA LYS A 67 1.20 1.03 14.00
C LYS A 67 0.61 -0.22 13.34
N ASN A 68 -0.62 -0.58 13.70
CA ASN A 68 -1.30 -1.74 13.13
C ASN A 68 -1.67 -1.51 11.66
N VAL A 69 -2.10 -0.31 11.28
CA VAL A 69 -2.36 0.05 9.87
C VAL A 69 -1.13 -0.17 9.01
N ARG A 70 0.03 0.37 9.44
CA ARG A 70 1.31 0.20 8.73
C ARG A 70 1.68 -1.26 8.60
N GLN A 71 1.62 -2.01 9.70
CA GLN A 71 1.98 -3.44 9.68
C GLN A 71 1.09 -4.24 8.73
N VAL A 72 -0.23 -4.00 8.76
CA VAL A 72 -1.18 -4.72 7.89
C VAL A 72 -0.99 -4.36 6.43
N LEU A 73 -0.73 -3.08 6.09
CA LEU A 73 -0.43 -2.68 4.72
C LEU A 73 0.80 -3.39 4.17
N VAL A 74 1.89 -3.44 4.96
CA VAL A 74 3.12 -4.14 4.55
C VAL A 74 2.88 -5.65 4.43
N ASN A 75 2.23 -6.27 5.41
CA ASN A 75 1.96 -7.72 5.38
C ASN A 75 1.05 -8.12 4.22
N ASP A 76 0.00 -7.34 3.92
CA ASP A 76 -0.87 -7.59 2.78
C ASP A 76 -0.12 -7.40 1.45
N ALA A 77 0.75 -6.39 1.36
CA ALA A 77 1.60 -6.18 0.19
C ALA A 77 2.53 -7.37 -0.06
N VAL A 78 3.35 -7.73 0.94
CA VAL A 78 4.32 -8.83 0.84
C VAL A 78 3.60 -10.15 0.53
N GLY A 79 2.57 -10.50 1.31
CA GLY A 79 1.85 -11.75 1.10
C GLY A 79 1.15 -11.83 -0.27
N HIS A 80 0.65 -10.71 -0.79
CA HIS A 80 0.05 -10.69 -2.12
C HIS A 80 1.09 -10.80 -3.24
N ILE A 81 2.23 -10.10 -3.11
CA ILE A 81 3.37 -10.17 -4.03
C ILE A 81 3.88 -11.61 -4.12
N GLU A 82 4.12 -12.26 -2.96
CA GLU A 82 4.55 -13.66 -2.89
C GLU A 82 3.55 -14.60 -3.57
N GLN A 83 2.25 -14.42 -3.35
CA GLN A 83 1.22 -15.22 -4.01
C GLN A 83 1.23 -15.06 -5.53
N LEU A 84 1.46 -13.85 -6.04
CA LEU A 84 1.55 -13.61 -7.48
C LEU A 84 2.80 -14.25 -8.09
N ILE A 85 3.94 -14.20 -7.39
CA ILE A 85 5.18 -14.86 -7.79
C ILE A 85 5.00 -16.38 -7.83
N GLN A 86 4.44 -16.98 -6.77
CA GLN A 86 4.19 -18.42 -6.70
C GLN A 86 3.25 -18.93 -7.80
N LYS A 87 2.32 -18.09 -8.26
CA LYS A 87 1.40 -18.40 -9.36
C LYS A 87 2.00 -18.13 -10.75
N GLY A 88 3.23 -17.64 -10.84
CA GLY A 88 3.87 -17.25 -12.11
C GLY A 88 3.21 -16.04 -12.78
N LEU A 89 2.44 -15.25 -12.03
CA LEU A 89 1.75 -14.03 -12.51
C LEU A 89 2.62 -12.78 -12.37
N MET A 90 3.75 -12.90 -11.67
CA MET A 90 4.74 -11.84 -11.51
C MET A 90 6.13 -12.46 -11.36
N SER A 91 7.14 -11.80 -11.90
CA SER A 91 8.54 -12.19 -11.70
C SER A 91 9.10 -11.53 -10.44
N ASP A 92 10.00 -12.22 -9.77
CA ASP A 92 10.80 -11.61 -8.71
C ASP A 92 11.67 -10.46 -9.26
N VAL A 93 12.20 -9.61 -8.40
CA VAL A 93 13.27 -8.68 -8.81
C VAL A 93 14.56 -9.48 -8.89
N ALA A 94 15.14 -9.54 -10.09
CA ALA A 94 16.49 -10.07 -10.31
C ALA A 94 17.55 -9.10 -9.75
#